data_AF-A0A3M9NFR7-F1
#
_entry.id   AF-A0A3M9NFR7-F1
#
_cell.length_a   1.000
_cell.length_b   1.000
_cell.length_c   1.000
_cell.angle_alpha   90.00
_cell.angle_beta   90.00
_cell.angle_gamma   90.00
#
_symmetry.space_group_name_H-M   'P 1'
#
loop_
_entity.id
_entity.type
_entity.pdbx_description
1 polymer ?
#
loop_
_entity_poly.entity_id
_entity_poly.type
_entity_poly.pdbx_seq_one_letter_code
_entity_poly.pdbx_strand_id
1 'polypeptide(L)'
;MLTDDEKSFIIYWEKNREKDKKIVSKFLYGSPYGLLFALPILVAVIFHDWYKNMIYISPTLITLIIIGVLGIAVFYTLFSMQFKWDRNEQIYKELKFKQSREDAAHL
;
A
#
# COMPACT_ATOMS: atom_id res chain seq x y z
N MET A 1 3.05 -27.30 15.04
CA MET A 1 3.95 -26.54 15.92
C MET A 1 4.28 -25.23 15.24
N LEU A 2 4.13 -24.08 15.92
CA LEU A 2 4.57 -22.79 15.38
C LEU A 2 6.09 -22.74 15.20
N THR A 3 6.55 -22.18 14.07
CA THR A 3 7.98 -21.93 13.83
C THR A 3 8.48 -20.73 14.63
N ASP A 4 9.80 -20.61 14.79
CA ASP A 4 10.40 -19.49 15.54
C ASP A 4 10.16 -18.13 14.85
N ASP A 5 10.06 -18.12 13.52
CA ASP A 5 9.70 -16.95 12.72
C ASP A 5 8.24 -16.53 12.98
N GLU A 6 7.31 -17.50 13.02
CA GLU A 6 5.88 -17.26 13.32
C GLU A 6 5.70 -16.67 14.73
N LYS A 7 6.42 -17.19 15.73
CA LYS A 7 6.39 -16.65 17.10
C LYS A 7 6.96 -15.24 17.18
N SER A 8 8.08 -15.01 16.49
CA SER A 8 8.72 -13.69 16.43
C SER A 8 7.80 -12.65 15.76
N PHE A 9 7.10 -13.04 14.69
CA PHE A 9 6.09 -12.22 14.05
C PHE A 9 4.93 -11.88 14.99
N ILE A 10 4.40 -12.85 15.73
CA ILE A 10 3.32 -12.63 16.71
C ILE A 10 3.73 -11.58 17.75
N ILE A 11 4.90 -11.72 18.37
CA ILE A 11 5.41 -10.79 19.39
C ILE A 11 5.61 -9.38 18.81
N TYR A 12 6.21 -9.31 17.62
CA TYR A 12 6.41 -8.04 16.92
C TYR A 12 5.06 -7.36 16.61
N TRP A 13 4.12 -8.11 16.01
CA TRP A 13 2.85 -7.56 15.57
C TRP A 13 1.96 -7.15 16.74
N GLU A 14 1.92 -7.90 17.85
CA GLU A 14 1.19 -7.49 19.05
C GLU A 14 1.67 -6.15 19.60
N LYS A 15 2.99 -5.91 19.60
CA LYS A 15 3.59 -4.67 20.10
C LYS A 15 3.37 -3.49 19.14
N ASN A 16 3.31 -3.75 17.85
CA ASN A 16 3.30 -2.72 16.81
C ASN A 16 1.92 -2.45 16.18
N ARG A 17 0.95 -3.36 16.24
CA ARG A 17 -0.36 -3.26 15.55
C ARG A 17 -1.11 -1.96 15.81
N GLU A 18 -1.12 -1.47 17.06
CA GLU A 18 -1.80 -0.23 17.44
C GLU A 18 -1.06 1.01 16.93
N LYS A 19 0.27 0.96 16.92
CA LYS A 19 1.12 2.02 16.38
C LYS A 19 0.96 2.07 14.86
N ASP A 20 1.03 0.91 14.20
CA ASP A 20 0.88 0.79 12.75
C ASP A 20 -0.53 1.17 12.31
N LYS A 21 -1.58 0.86 13.06
CA LYS A 21 -2.94 1.32 12.79
C LYS A 21 -3.07 2.85 12.88
N LYS A 22 -2.45 3.46 13.90
CA LYS A 22 -2.37 4.93 14.05
C LYS A 22 -1.47 5.56 12.99
N ILE A 23 -0.44 4.87 12.53
CA ILE A 23 0.48 5.34 11.49
C ILE A 23 -0.22 5.25 10.14
N VAL A 24 -0.90 4.16 9.79
CA VAL A 24 -1.73 4.04 8.58
C VAL A 24 -2.80 5.15 8.56
N SER A 25 -3.41 5.47 9.71
CA SER A 25 -4.36 6.59 9.79
C SER A 25 -3.72 7.99 9.75
N LYS A 26 -2.39 8.11 9.96
CA LYS A 26 -1.65 9.39 9.99
C LYS A 26 -0.70 9.58 8.80
N PHE A 27 -0.27 8.53 8.12
CA PHE A 27 0.70 8.54 7.03
C PHE A 27 0.00 8.77 5.70
N LEU A 28 -0.47 10.01 5.54
CA LEU A 28 -0.58 10.69 4.26
C LEU A 28 0.79 10.90 3.56
N TYR A 29 1.90 10.49 4.17
CA TYR A 29 3.25 10.73 3.62
C TYR A 29 3.68 9.60 2.68
N GLY A 30 3.26 9.77 1.42
CA GLY A 30 4.10 9.52 0.25
C GLY A 30 4.61 8.10 0.09
N SER A 31 3.74 7.20 -0.33
CA SER A 31 4.18 5.90 -0.83
C SER A 31 4.95 6.05 -2.16
N PRO A 32 6.04 5.29 -2.35
CA PRO A 32 6.78 5.22 -3.62
C PRO A 32 5.94 4.67 -4.79
N TYR A 33 4.74 4.14 -4.54
CA TYR A 33 3.86 3.68 -5.61
C TYR A 33 3.25 4.80 -6.45
N GLY A 34 3.14 6.03 -5.91
CA GLY A 34 2.77 7.19 -6.73
C GLY A 34 3.78 7.45 -7.86
N LEU A 35 5.07 7.25 -7.55
CA LEU A 35 6.14 7.30 -8.55
C LEU A 35 6.03 6.17 -9.57
N LEU A 36 5.62 4.96 -9.18
CA LEU A 36 5.45 3.83 -10.11
C LEU A 36 4.45 4.14 -11.23
N PHE A 37 3.37 4.87 -10.92
CA PHE A 37 2.37 5.28 -11.92
C PHE A 37 2.71 6.60 -12.62
N ALA A 38 3.35 7.54 -11.93
CA ALA A 38 3.73 8.82 -12.53
C ALA A 38 4.94 8.71 -13.48
N LEU A 39 5.91 7.85 -13.20
CA LEU A 39 7.14 7.69 -14.00
C LEU A 39 6.86 7.35 -15.47
N PRO A 40 6.06 6.32 -15.81
CA PRO A 40 5.77 5.98 -17.19
C PRO A 40 5.07 7.11 -17.94
N ILE A 41 4.18 7.85 -17.27
CA ILE A 41 3.46 8.99 -17.84
C ILE A 41 4.43 10.14 -18.12
N LEU A 42 5.29 10.47 -17.16
CA LEU A 42 6.32 11.50 -17.32
C LEU A 42 7.33 11.14 -18.40
N VAL A 43 7.79 9.88 -18.44
CA VAL A 43 8.70 9.39 -19.47
C VAL A 43 8.06 9.46 -20.86
N ALA A 44 6.79 9.04 -20.99
CA ALA A 44 6.07 9.13 -22.26
C ALA A 44 5.89 10.58 -22.72
N VAL A 45 5.66 11.53 -21.81
CA VAL A 45 5.50 12.96 -22.13
C VAL A 45 6.84 13.61 -22.49
N ILE A 46 7.94 13.27 -21.79
CA ILE A 46 9.24 13.93 -21.96
C ILE A 46 10.04 13.36 -23.13
N PHE A 47 10.06 12.04 -23.30
CA PHE A 47 10.95 11.37 -24.26
C PHE A 47 10.31 11.07 -25.61
N HIS A 48 8.98 11.17 -25.72
CA HIS A 48 8.29 10.96 -26.97
C HIS A 48 7.65 12.28 -27.40
N ASP A 49 8.06 12.80 -28.56
CA ASP A 49 7.40 13.89 -29.29
C ASP A 49 5.95 13.51 -29.72
N TRP A 50 5.29 12.56 -29.04
CA TRP A 50 3.93 12.11 -29.29
C TRP A 50 2.95 13.28 -29.24
N TYR A 51 3.16 14.21 -28.30
CA TYR A 51 2.34 15.40 -28.14
C TYR A 51 2.39 16.33 -29.36
N LYS A 52 3.45 16.28 -30.20
CA LYS A 52 3.53 17.05 -31.45
C LYS A 52 2.52 16.57 -32.50
N ASN A 53 2.08 15.31 -32.42
CA ASN A 53 1.06 14.73 -33.30
C ASN A 53 -0.34 14.70 -32.67
N MET A 54 -0.51 15.21 -31.45
CA MET A 54 -1.81 15.27 -30.79
C MET A 54 -2.57 16.54 -31.22
N ILE A 55 -3.88 16.39 -31.42
CA ILE A 55 -4.81 17.52 -31.55
C ILE A 55 -4.58 18.46 -30.36
N TYR A 56 -4.55 19.77 -30.60
CA TYR A 56 -4.29 20.80 -29.59
C TYR A 56 -4.95 20.45 -28.26
N ILE A 57 -4.12 20.05 -27.30
CA ILE A 57 -4.55 19.78 -25.95
C ILE A 57 -4.59 21.13 -25.24
N SER A 58 -5.79 21.57 -24.86
CA SER A 58 -5.89 22.80 -24.08
C SER A 58 -5.15 22.66 -22.75
N PRO A 59 -4.53 23.74 -22.22
CA PRO A 59 -3.91 23.75 -20.90
C PRO A 59 -4.84 23.22 -19.79
N THR A 60 -6.15 23.40 -19.96
CA THR A 60 -7.19 22.86 -19.08
C THR A 60 -7.20 21.33 -19.07
N LEU A 61 -7.09 20.66 -20.23
CA LEU A 61 -7.08 19.20 -20.30
C LEU A 61 -5.82 18.60 -19.66
N ILE A 62 -4.66 19.23 -19.86
CA ILE A 62 -3.40 18.82 -19.20
C ILE A 62 -3.54 18.92 -17.67
N THR A 63 -4.10 20.04 -17.18
CA THR A 63 -4.35 20.23 -15.75
C THR A 63 -5.27 19.15 -15.17
N LEU A 64 -6.35 18.80 -15.89
CA LEU A 64 -7.27 17.74 -15.48
C LEU A 64 -6.59 16.36 -15.43
N ILE A 65 -5.74 16.03 -16.41
CA ILE A 65 -4.96 14.79 -16.43
C ILE A 65 -4.03 14.73 -15.21
N ILE A 66 -3.31 15.82 -14.91
CA ILE A 66 -2.40 15.88 -13.76
C ILE A 66 -3.19 15.68 -12.45
N ILE A 67 -4.32 16.36 -12.27
CA ILE A 67 -5.18 16.19 -11.09
C ILE A 67 -5.67 14.74 -10.98
N GLY A 68 -6.09 14.14 -12.10
CA GLY A 68 -6.55 12.75 -12.14
C GLY A 68 -5.46 11.77 -11.71
N VAL A 69 -4.24 11.92 -12.24
CA VAL A 69 -3.09 11.08 -11.88
C VAL A 69 -2.73 11.24 -10.40
N LEU A 70 -2.70 12.47 -9.89
CA LEU A 70 -2.46 12.72 -8.47
C LEU A 70 -3.55 12.10 -7.59
N GLY A 71 -4.82 12.24 -7.98
CA GLY A 71 -5.94 11.61 -7.30
C GLY A 71 -5.79 10.10 -7.21
N ILE A 72 -5.53 9.43 -8.34
CA ILE A 72 -5.31 7.98 -8.38
C ILE A 72 -4.13 7.57 -7.50
N ALA A 73 -3.02 8.30 -7.54
CA ALA A 73 -1.85 8.02 -6.71
C ALA A 73 -2.16 8.11 -5.21
N VAL A 74 -2.94 9.12 -4.80
CA VAL A 74 -3.40 9.29 -3.41
C VAL A 74 -4.30 8.12 -3.01
N PHE A 75 -5.34 7.83 -3.80
CA PHE A 75 -6.25 6.72 -3.52
C PHE A 75 -5.51 5.39 -3.44
N TYR A 76 -4.66 5.07 -4.41
CA TYR A 76 -3.87 3.84 -4.40
C TYR A 76 -3.00 3.71 -3.14
N THR A 77 -2.34 4.80 -2.74
CA THR A 77 -1.51 4.82 -1.54
C THR A 77 -2.33 4.49 -0.28
N LEU A 78 -3.48 5.13 -0.11
CA LEU A 78 -4.38 4.91 1.01
C LEU A 78 -4.85 3.44 1.07
N PHE A 79 -5.31 2.91 -0.05
CA PHE A 79 -5.83 1.55 -0.13
C PHE A 79 -4.73 0.50 0.07
N SER A 80 -3.54 0.69 -0.52
CA SER A 80 -2.44 -0.28 -0.41
C SER A 80 -1.92 -0.44 1.03
N MET A 81 -1.86 0.64 1.80
CA MET A 81 -1.41 0.61 3.20
C MET A 81 -2.45 -0.04 4.11
N GLN A 82 -3.73 0.34 3.94
CA GLN A 82 -4.84 -0.30 4.65
C GLN A 82 -4.86 -1.81 4.38
N PHE A 83 -4.77 -2.19 3.11
CA PHE A 83 -4.74 -3.60 2.70
C PHE A 83 -3.55 -4.36 3.29
N LYS A 84 -2.36 -3.74 3.35
CA LYS A 84 -1.18 -4.34 3.98
C LYS A 84 -1.41 -4.58 5.48
N TRP A 85 -2.01 -3.63 6.19
CA TRP A 85 -2.34 -3.78 7.60
C TRP A 85 -3.37 -4.89 7.81
N ASP A 86 -4.45 -4.90 7.03
CA ASP A 86 -5.51 -5.91 7.11
C ASP A 86 -4.97 -7.32 6.88
N ARG A 87 -4.08 -7.49 5.90
CA ARG A 87 -3.41 -8.77 5.61
C ARG A 87 -2.55 -9.25 6.78
N ASN A 88 -1.76 -8.38 7.38
CA ASN A 88 -0.93 -8.75 8.53
C ASN A 88 -1.78 -9.11 9.76
N GLU A 89 -2.87 -8.39 9.98
CA GLU A 89 -3.83 -8.68 11.05
C GLU A 89 -4.53 -10.03 10.84
N GLN A 90 -4.82 -10.40 9.59
CA GLN A 90 -5.37 -11.71 9.26
C GLN A 90 -4.35 -12.84 9.57
N ILE A 91 -3.11 -12.72 9.11
CA ILE A 91 -2.03 -13.69 9.39
C ILE A 91 -1.86 -13.87 10.90
N TYR A 92 -1.85 -12.78 11.65
CA TYR A 92 -1.75 -12.82 13.10
C TYR A 92 -2.90 -13.63 13.75
N LYS A 93 -4.15 -13.45 13.31
CA LYS A 93 -5.30 -14.21 13.81
C LYS A 93 -5.20 -15.69 13.47
N GLU A 94 -4.75 -16.02 12.26
CA GLU A 94 -4.53 -17.41 11.83
C GLU A 94 -3.46 -18.09 12.69
N LEU A 95 -2.35 -17.41 12.98
CA LEU A 95 -1.29 -17.93 13.83
C LEU A 95 -1.72 -18.09 15.29
N LYS A 96 -2.48 -17.13 15.85
CA LYS A 96 -3.07 -17.25 17.19
C LYS A 96 -4.03 -18.43 17.29
N PHE A 97 -4.83 -18.67 16.25
CA PHE A 97 -5.74 -19.81 16.20
C PHE A 97 -4.97 -21.14 16.10
N LYS A 98 -3.88 -21.18 15.34
CA LYS A 98 -2.98 -22.34 15.28
C LYS A 98 -2.33 -22.60 16.65
N GLN A 99 -1.89 -21.55 17.34
CA GLN A 99 -1.33 -21.63 18.69
C GLN A 99 -2.33 -22.23 19.68
N SER A 100 -3.56 -21.71 19.73
CA SER A 100 -4.57 -22.19 20.69
C SER A 100 -4.98 -23.64 20.45
N ARG A 101 -4.98 -24.10 19.18
CA ARG A 101 -5.23 -25.51 18.85
C ARG A 101 -4.10 -26.43 19.28
N GLU A 102 -2.86 -25.97 19.20
CA GLU A 102 -1.71 -26.74 19.68
C GLU A 102 -1.72 -26.83 21.20
N ASP A 103 -1.96 -25.71 21.89
CA ASP A 103 -2.08 -25.67 23.35
C ASP A 103 -3.22 -26.58 23.86
N ALA A 104 -4.36 -26.60 23.16
CA ALA A 104 -5.49 -27.47 23.49
C ALA A 104 -5.27 -28.95 23.18
N ALA A 105 -4.33 -29.30 22.29
CA ALA A 105 -3.96 -30.68 21.97
C ALA A 105 -2.84 -31.23 22.87
N HIS A 106 -2.17 -30.35 23.61
CA HIS A 106 -1.12 -30.70 24.59
C HIS A 106 -1.64 -30.73 26.04
N LEU A 107 -2.92 -30.44 26.27
CA LEU A 107 -3.67 -30.66 27.52
C LEU A 107 -4.35 -32.03 27.51
#